data_AF-A0AAE9A7K7-F1
#
_entry.id   AF-A0AAE9A7K7-F1
#
_cell.length_a   1.000
_cell.length_b   1.000
_cell.length_c   1.000
_cell.angle_alpha   90.00
_cell.angle_beta   90.00
_cell.angle_gamma   90.00
#
_symmetry.space_group_name_H-M   'P 1'
#
loop_
_entity.id
_entity.type
_entity.pdbx_description
1 polymer ?
#
loop_
_entity_poly.entity_id
_entity_poly.type
_entity_poly.pdbx_seq_one_letter_code
_entity_poly.pdbx_strand_id
1 'polypeptide(L)'
;MDDEFGGCDKKCTFPFDVLSSKNILAVSKCPKLCSVLLISDETDLTVQQLKNGLKNLKTLIGGIYVFSTSFKDLSFLDGLKTLKSKYNGIDISMNENVVELGFKNLTSFTGGSYNVYGNDKLLRLGFPKLKNFTCATKDCYTNVMFSNFMEPKFCVTTQEMKIFMVNKKTTISSYGKVCDLPKNSSNKKMCSVPTVGCEELIGNLTIGAKFDVKKVKSLKILYGSLIMKGTNFTNFNFLPNLTHIAQLDSMLPAIDVQNNKQLKTAKFPKLKRIVCGDYNCAVFKNNNAALLKDLDSCWAIRSAITQDRFFISSSSPLFNNKMCEDLEQKKTTKKTGTTKKSAKKA
;
A
#
# COMPACT_ATOMS: atom_id res chain seq x y z
N MET A 1 20.54 -15.14 16.19
CA MET A 1 19.07 -15.02 16.10
C MET A 1 18.56 -15.06 17.51
N ASP A 2 18.20 -13.90 18.06
CA ASP A 2 17.76 -13.81 19.45
C ASP A 2 16.36 -14.43 19.61
N ASP A 3 16.16 -15.09 20.75
CA ASP A 3 14.99 -15.92 21.15
C ASP A 3 13.69 -15.11 21.37
N GLU A 4 13.53 -13.97 20.71
CA GLU A 4 12.50 -12.98 21.02
C GLU A 4 11.08 -13.40 20.58
N PHE A 5 10.96 -14.33 19.62
CA PHE A 5 9.68 -14.99 19.32
C PHE A 5 9.48 -16.28 20.10
N GLY A 6 10.47 -16.69 20.89
CA GLY A 6 10.47 -17.91 21.68
C GLY A 6 10.48 -19.21 20.86
N GLY A 7 11.08 -20.23 21.48
CA GLY A 7 10.85 -21.63 21.11
C GLY A 7 11.57 -22.09 19.85
N CYS A 8 12.70 -21.47 19.51
CA CYS A 8 13.58 -22.01 18.50
C CYS A 8 14.27 -23.28 19.01
N ASP A 9 14.07 -24.41 18.33
CA ASP A 9 14.86 -25.61 18.60
C ASP A 9 16.26 -25.41 17.99
N LYS A 10 17.31 -25.66 18.77
CA LYS A 10 18.70 -25.59 18.30
C LYS A 10 18.93 -26.49 17.07
N LYS A 11 18.26 -27.64 16.97
CA LYS A 11 18.33 -28.54 15.80
C LYS A 11 17.69 -27.96 14.54
N CYS A 12 16.82 -26.96 14.70
CA CYS A 12 16.15 -26.25 13.61
C CYS A 12 16.50 -24.76 13.60
N THR A 13 17.68 -24.43 14.10
CA THR A 13 18.26 -23.09 14.05
C THR A 13 19.50 -23.15 13.18
N PHE A 14 19.48 -22.41 12.07
CA PHE A 14 20.55 -22.42 11.08
C PHE A 14 21.08 -21.00 10.87
N PRO A 15 22.40 -20.85 10.61
CA PRO A 15 22.98 -19.56 10.27
C PRO A 15 22.34 -18.99 9.01
N PHE A 16 22.54 -17.69 8.78
CA PHE A 16 22.19 -17.06 7.53
C PHE A 16 23.19 -17.50 6.46
N ASP A 17 22.74 -18.35 5.54
CA ASP A 17 23.54 -18.95 4.48
C ASP A 17 22.64 -19.33 3.30
N VAL A 18 23.23 -19.44 2.11
CA VAL A 18 22.50 -19.84 0.88
C VAL A 18 21.98 -21.26 1.05
N LEU A 19 20.69 -21.45 0.80
CA LEU A 19 20.07 -22.77 0.80
C LEU A 19 20.56 -23.55 -0.41
N SER A 20 21.25 -24.67 -0.18
CA SER A 20 21.93 -25.48 -1.20
C SER A 20 21.83 -26.97 -0.89
N SER A 21 22.34 -27.83 -1.79
CA SER A 21 22.41 -29.28 -1.59
C SER A 21 23.12 -29.68 -0.29
N LYS A 22 24.04 -28.84 0.21
CA LYS A 22 24.81 -29.06 1.44
C LYS A 22 23.96 -29.00 2.71
N ASN A 23 22.92 -28.15 2.75
CA ASN A 23 22.18 -27.86 3.99
C ASN A 23 20.67 -28.20 3.90
N ILE A 24 20.11 -28.38 2.70
CA ILE A 24 18.67 -28.61 2.49
C ILE A 24 18.14 -29.87 3.23
N LEU A 25 18.96 -30.92 3.34
CA LEU A 25 18.57 -32.14 4.04
C LEU A 25 18.31 -31.89 5.54
N ALA A 26 19.14 -31.06 6.18
CA ALA A 26 18.98 -30.70 7.58
C ALA A 26 17.73 -29.83 7.77
N VAL A 27 17.53 -28.84 6.90
CA VAL A 27 16.34 -27.97 6.89
C VAL A 27 15.05 -28.77 6.72
N SER A 28 15.07 -29.83 5.90
CA SER A 28 13.87 -30.63 5.58
C SER A 28 13.22 -31.35 6.75
N LYS A 29 13.95 -31.48 7.86
CA LYS A 29 13.48 -32.11 9.09
C LYS A 29 12.71 -31.13 9.99
N CYS A 30 12.66 -29.84 9.64
CA CYS A 30 12.19 -28.77 10.50
C CYS A 30 10.82 -28.23 10.08
N PRO A 31 9.72 -28.61 10.76
CA PRO A 31 8.41 -28.02 10.53
C PRO A 31 8.32 -26.57 11.03
N LYS A 32 9.13 -26.22 12.04
CA LYS A 32 9.38 -24.86 12.51
C LYS A 32 10.87 -24.59 12.35
N LEU A 33 11.22 -23.59 11.54
CA LEU A 33 12.60 -23.22 11.24
C LEU A 33 12.91 -21.85 11.82
N CYS A 34 14.06 -21.72 12.48
CA CYS A 34 14.62 -20.46 12.92
C CYS A 34 15.86 -20.14 12.10
N SER A 35 15.64 -19.47 10.96
CA SER A 35 16.70 -19.12 10.03
C SER A 35 16.19 -18.07 9.03
N VAL A 36 17.11 -17.49 8.27
CA VAL A 36 16.77 -16.72 7.09
C VAL A 36 16.91 -17.66 5.90
N LEU A 37 15.82 -17.86 5.16
CA LEU A 37 15.85 -18.58 3.90
C LEU A 37 16.43 -17.67 2.82
N LEU A 38 17.70 -17.88 2.48
CA LEU A 38 18.41 -17.20 1.40
C LEU A 38 18.45 -18.11 0.17
N ILE A 39 17.84 -17.67 -0.93
CA ILE A 39 17.80 -18.41 -2.18
C ILE A 39 18.15 -17.43 -3.30
N SER A 40 19.33 -17.59 -3.89
CA SER A 40 19.80 -16.73 -4.98
C SER A 40 20.25 -17.55 -6.18
N ASP A 41 20.84 -16.90 -7.18
CA ASP A 41 21.60 -17.54 -8.27
C ASP A 41 22.76 -18.43 -7.79
N GLU A 42 23.19 -18.29 -6.53
CA GLU A 42 24.20 -19.15 -5.91
C GLU A 42 23.64 -20.51 -5.45
N THR A 43 22.32 -20.71 -5.46
CA THR A 43 21.73 -22.01 -5.14
C THR A 43 21.97 -23.03 -6.25
N ASP A 44 22.38 -24.24 -5.89
CA ASP A 44 22.49 -25.38 -6.80
C ASP A 44 21.19 -26.23 -6.85
N LEU A 45 20.13 -25.76 -6.20
CA LEU A 45 18.87 -26.47 -6.07
C LEU A 45 17.86 -26.06 -7.14
N THR A 46 17.20 -27.05 -7.74
CA THR A 46 16.01 -26.83 -8.55
C THR A 46 14.80 -26.48 -7.68
N VAL A 47 13.77 -25.87 -8.28
CA VAL A 47 12.45 -25.65 -7.65
C VAL A 47 11.91 -26.94 -7.02
N GLN A 48 12.06 -28.09 -7.69
CA GLN A 48 11.57 -29.37 -7.18
C GLN A 48 12.35 -29.86 -5.94
N GLN A 49 13.68 -29.67 -5.92
CA GLN A 49 14.49 -29.99 -4.75
C GLN A 49 14.16 -29.07 -3.57
N LEU A 50 13.99 -27.78 -3.81
CA LEU A 50 13.52 -26.82 -2.80
C LEU A 50 12.14 -27.21 -2.27
N LYS A 51 11.20 -27.56 -3.14
CA LYS A 51 9.86 -27.99 -2.76
C LYS A 51 9.88 -29.25 -1.90
N ASN A 52 10.69 -30.23 -2.28
CA ASN A 52 10.88 -31.46 -1.49
C ASN A 52 11.55 -31.16 -0.14
N GLY A 53 12.55 -30.28 -0.13
CA GLY A 53 13.28 -29.88 1.06
C GLY A 53 12.45 -29.05 2.03
N LEU A 54 11.55 -28.20 1.55
CA LEU A 54 10.73 -27.31 2.37
C LEU A 54 9.31 -27.83 2.63
N LYS A 55 8.95 -29.02 2.15
CA LYS A 55 7.58 -29.59 2.25
C LYS A 55 7.01 -29.60 3.68
N ASN A 56 7.88 -29.83 4.66
CA ASN A 56 7.51 -29.93 6.07
C ASN A 56 7.42 -28.56 6.75
N LEU A 57 8.08 -27.53 6.22
CA LEU A 57 8.13 -26.19 6.80
C LEU A 57 6.72 -25.57 6.84
N LYS A 58 6.25 -25.24 8.05
CA LYS A 58 4.98 -24.54 8.31
C LYS A 58 5.17 -23.19 8.97
N THR A 59 6.21 -23.05 9.79
CA THR A 59 6.50 -21.81 10.52
C THR A 59 7.95 -21.42 10.31
N LEU A 60 8.17 -20.19 9.83
CA LEU A 60 9.49 -19.58 9.75
C LEU A 60 9.59 -18.46 10.78
N ILE A 61 10.61 -18.53 11.64
CA ILE A 61 11.06 -17.42 12.47
C ILE A 61 12.36 -16.90 11.86
N GLY A 62 12.29 -15.76 11.19
CA GLY A 62 13.35 -15.19 10.37
C GLY A 62 12.78 -14.59 9.09
N GLY A 63 13.62 -14.47 8.05
CA GLY A 63 13.28 -13.82 6.78
C GLY A 63 13.30 -14.77 5.59
N ILE A 64 12.71 -14.32 4.48
CA ILE A 64 12.81 -14.95 3.16
C ILE A 64 13.45 -13.94 2.23
N TYR A 65 14.54 -14.34 1.60
CA TYR A 65 15.22 -13.59 0.54
C TYR A 65 15.32 -14.49 -0.67
N VAL A 66 14.60 -14.14 -1.74
CA VAL A 66 14.69 -14.82 -3.04
C VAL A 66 15.08 -13.80 -4.09
N PHE A 67 16.31 -13.85 -4.59
CA PHE A 67 16.75 -12.86 -5.56
C PHE A 67 17.63 -13.39 -6.69
N SER A 68 17.59 -12.73 -7.84
CA SER A 68 18.40 -13.08 -9.01
C SER A 68 18.25 -14.53 -9.50
N THR A 69 17.15 -15.23 -9.16
CA THR A 69 16.96 -16.62 -9.56
C THR A 69 16.42 -16.73 -10.99
N SER A 70 16.70 -17.86 -11.64
CA SER A 70 16.11 -18.22 -12.94
C SER A 70 14.75 -18.93 -12.82
N PHE A 71 14.18 -18.99 -11.62
CA PHE A 71 12.95 -19.75 -11.35
C PHE A 71 11.72 -19.13 -12.00
N LYS A 72 10.77 -19.99 -12.38
CA LYS A 72 9.47 -19.58 -12.93
C LYS A 72 8.41 -19.40 -11.86
N ASP A 73 8.54 -20.09 -10.75
CA ASP A 73 7.62 -20.02 -9.62
C ASP A 73 8.38 -20.27 -8.32
N LEU A 74 7.79 -19.83 -7.21
CA LEU A 74 8.31 -20.06 -5.87
C LEU A 74 7.43 -21.05 -5.10
N SER A 75 6.86 -22.05 -5.78
CA SER A 75 5.90 -23.00 -5.18
C SER A 75 6.49 -23.85 -4.05
N PHE A 76 7.80 -23.83 -3.86
CA PHE A 76 8.45 -24.38 -2.67
C PHE A 76 8.04 -23.67 -1.36
N LEU A 77 7.45 -22.47 -1.44
CA LEU A 77 6.88 -21.73 -0.31
C LEU A 77 5.41 -22.10 -0.01
N ASP A 78 4.76 -22.91 -0.86
CA ASP A 78 3.32 -23.21 -0.75
C ASP A 78 2.95 -23.85 0.59
N GLY A 79 3.89 -24.53 1.25
CA GLY A 79 3.69 -25.17 2.56
C GLY A 79 3.65 -24.21 3.75
N LEU A 80 4.21 -23.00 3.61
CA LEU A 80 4.41 -22.05 4.71
C LEU A 80 3.07 -21.46 5.17
N LYS A 81 2.83 -21.48 6.48
CA LYS A 81 1.60 -20.95 7.11
C LYS A 81 1.84 -19.67 7.89
N THR A 82 3.00 -19.54 8.50
CA THR A 82 3.35 -18.45 9.41
C THR A 82 4.78 -17.98 9.16
N LEU A 83 4.96 -16.68 8.97
CA LEU A 83 6.27 -16.03 8.98
C LEU A 83 6.32 -15.01 10.10
N LYS A 84 7.36 -15.07 10.93
CA LYS A 84 7.61 -14.12 12.02
C LYS A 84 9.03 -13.60 11.96
N SER A 85 9.18 -12.29 12.00
CA SER A 85 10.45 -11.59 12.02
C SER A 85 10.30 -10.27 12.76
N LYS A 86 11.38 -9.82 13.40
CA LYS A 86 11.41 -8.54 14.09
C LYS A 86 11.67 -7.39 13.13
N TYR A 87 12.71 -7.54 12.29
CA TYR A 87 13.20 -6.48 11.39
C TYR A 87 13.14 -6.91 9.92
N ASN A 88 13.55 -8.14 9.61
CA ASN A 88 13.45 -8.71 8.27
C ASN A 88 11.99 -8.99 7.90
N GLY A 89 11.77 -9.54 6.72
CA GLY A 89 10.48 -10.12 6.37
C GLY A 89 10.58 -10.91 5.08
N ILE A 90 9.91 -10.45 4.04
CA ILE A 90 9.96 -11.05 2.71
C ILE A 90 10.64 -10.06 1.79
N ASP A 91 11.70 -10.49 1.11
CA ASP A 91 12.30 -9.82 -0.04
C ASP A 91 12.35 -10.80 -1.21
N ILE A 92 11.58 -10.52 -2.25
CA ILE A 92 11.59 -11.29 -3.48
C ILE A 92 11.86 -10.32 -4.60
N SER A 93 13.10 -10.28 -5.08
CA SER A 93 13.55 -9.22 -5.96
C SER A 93 14.41 -9.72 -7.11
N MET A 94 14.39 -9.01 -8.24
CA MET A 94 15.28 -9.32 -9.38
C MET A 94 15.10 -10.75 -9.94
N ASN A 95 13.90 -11.35 -9.87
CA ASN A 95 13.63 -12.66 -10.46
C ASN A 95 12.80 -12.51 -11.75
N GLU A 96 13.49 -12.30 -12.88
CA GLU A 96 12.88 -11.96 -14.17
C GLU A 96 11.84 -12.98 -14.67
N ASN A 97 11.96 -14.24 -14.25
CA ASN A 97 11.12 -15.33 -14.75
C ASN A 97 9.94 -15.71 -13.84
N VAL A 98 9.89 -15.19 -12.61
CA VAL A 98 8.88 -15.61 -11.62
C VAL A 98 7.50 -15.06 -11.99
N VAL A 99 6.52 -15.96 -12.13
CA VAL A 99 5.12 -15.61 -12.43
C VAL A 99 4.20 -15.61 -11.20
N GLU A 100 4.59 -16.34 -10.14
CA GLU A 100 3.87 -16.42 -8.85
C GLU A 100 4.81 -16.62 -7.64
N LEU A 101 4.48 -16.00 -6.48
CA LEU A 101 5.32 -16.02 -5.25
C LEU A 101 5.13 -17.25 -4.34
N GLY A 102 4.19 -18.15 -4.64
CA GLY A 102 4.03 -19.42 -3.89
C GLY A 102 3.51 -19.30 -2.44
N PHE A 103 2.92 -18.18 -2.01
CA PHE A 103 2.39 -18.04 -0.64
C PHE A 103 0.94 -18.54 -0.46
N LYS A 104 0.59 -19.66 -1.10
CA LYS A 104 -0.81 -20.15 -1.16
C LYS A 104 -1.43 -20.49 0.19
N ASN A 105 -0.62 -20.88 1.18
CA ASN A 105 -1.08 -21.22 2.53
C ASN A 105 -0.64 -20.25 3.63
N LEU A 106 0.02 -19.14 3.29
CA LEU A 106 0.43 -18.16 4.29
C LEU A 106 -0.82 -17.49 4.90
N THR A 107 -0.97 -17.60 6.21
CA THR A 107 -2.14 -17.06 6.95
C THR A 107 -1.74 -15.91 7.87
N SER A 108 -0.49 -15.89 8.31
CA SER A 108 0.05 -14.90 9.23
C SER A 108 1.44 -14.46 8.83
N PHE A 109 1.62 -13.15 8.70
CA PHE A 109 2.89 -12.48 8.53
C PHE A 109 3.08 -11.48 9.67
N THR A 110 4.21 -11.57 10.35
CA THR A 110 4.71 -10.57 11.29
C THR A 110 6.12 -10.21 10.86
N GLY A 111 6.37 -8.98 10.43
CA GLY A 111 7.69 -8.60 9.91
C GLY A 111 7.84 -7.10 9.66
N GLY A 112 9.08 -6.67 9.44
CA GLY A 112 9.43 -5.27 9.19
C GLY A 112 9.36 -4.89 7.70
N SER A 113 9.47 -5.85 6.79
CA SER A 113 9.46 -5.59 5.34
C SER A 113 8.71 -6.65 4.52
N TYR A 114 8.04 -6.21 3.47
CA TYR A 114 7.46 -7.01 2.41
C TYR A 114 7.81 -6.33 1.09
N ASN A 115 8.87 -6.79 0.45
CA ASN A 115 9.44 -6.23 -0.77
C ASN A 115 9.28 -7.21 -1.93
N VAL A 116 8.63 -6.77 -3.01
CA VAL A 116 8.44 -7.55 -4.24
C VAL A 116 8.64 -6.67 -5.47
N TYR A 117 9.83 -6.65 -6.06
CA TYR A 117 10.18 -5.74 -7.16
C TYR A 117 11.17 -6.35 -8.14
N GLY A 118 11.20 -5.90 -9.39
CA GLY A 118 12.08 -6.48 -10.42
C GLY A 118 11.78 -7.96 -10.70
N ASN A 119 10.50 -8.35 -10.59
CA ASN A 119 10.03 -9.68 -10.97
C ASN A 119 9.17 -9.52 -12.24
N ASP A 120 9.82 -9.36 -13.38
CA ASP A 120 9.20 -8.80 -14.59
C ASP A 120 7.98 -9.59 -15.10
N LYS A 121 7.96 -10.91 -14.94
CA LYS A 121 6.82 -11.76 -15.37
C LYS A 121 5.79 -12.00 -14.27
N LEU A 122 5.93 -11.38 -13.10
CA LEU A 122 5.06 -11.63 -11.95
C LEU A 122 3.64 -11.14 -12.26
N LEU A 123 2.66 -12.02 -12.10
CA LEU A 123 1.26 -11.69 -12.39
C LEU A 123 0.48 -11.30 -11.14
N ARG A 124 0.79 -11.90 -9.98
CA ARG A 124 0.04 -11.71 -8.73
C ARG A 124 0.98 -11.82 -7.54
N LEU A 125 0.67 -11.13 -6.43
CA LEU A 125 1.39 -11.32 -5.18
C LEU A 125 1.05 -12.67 -4.52
N GLY A 126 -0.20 -13.14 -4.64
CA GLY A 126 -0.52 -14.56 -4.49
C GLY A 126 -0.57 -15.08 -3.04
N PHE A 127 -1.17 -14.32 -2.12
CA PHE A 127 -1.36 -14.74 -0.72
C PHE A 127 -2.86 -14.81 -0.32
N PRO A 128 -3.66 -15.70 -0.95
CA PRO A 128 -5.12 -15.71 -0.84
C PRO A 128 -5.66 -16.02 0.57
N LYS A 129 -4.84 -16.63 1.43
CA LYS A 129 -5.23 -17.02 2.80
C LYS A 129 -4.69 -16.08 3.89
N LEU A 130 -3.97 -15.03 3.52
CA LEU A 130 -3.40 -14.09 4.49
C LEU A 130 -4.52 -13.38 5.22
N LYS A 131 -4.49 -13.42 6.55
CA LYS A 131 -5.46 -12.75 7.43
C LYS A 131 -4.77 -11.79 8.39
N ASN A 132 -3.63 -12.20 8.92
CA ASN A 132 -2.86 -11.41 9.87
C ASN A 132 -1.63 -10.86 9.17
N PHE A 133 -1.51 -9.53 9.12
CA PHE A 133 -0.35 -8.84 8.62
C PHE A 133 0.01 -7.75 9.61
N THR A 134 1.09 -7.98 10.37
CA THR A 134 1.49 -7.12 11.48
C THR A 134 3.00 -6.92 11.48
N CYS A 135 3.47 -6.10 12.41
CA CYS A 135 4.87 -6.00 12.75
C CYS A 135 5.05 -6.40 14.23
N ALA A 136 6.28 -6.74 14.63
CA ALA A 136 6.55 -7.46 15.88
C ALA A 136 6.34 -6.66 17.17
N THR A 137 6.60 -5.35 17.15
CA THR A 137 6.62 -4.47 18.32
C THR A 137 5.50 -3.41 18.29
N LYS A 138 5.36 -2.67 19.39
CA LYS A 138 4.37 -1.59 19.46
C LYS A 138 4.70 -0.43 18.51
N ASP A 139 5.99 -0.13 18.35
CA ASP A 139 6.47 1.06 17.64
C ASP A 139 6.98 0.77 16.22
N CYS A 140 6.90 -0.48 15.77
CA CYS A 140 7.28 -0.84 14.41
C CYS A 140 6.22 -0.46 13.38
N TYR A 141 6.69 -0.45 12.13
CA TYR A 141 5.88 -0.44 10.93
C TYR A 141 6.39 -1.53 9.99
N THR A 142 5.49 -2.14 9.23
CA THR A 142 5.87 -2.97 8.10
C THR A 142 6.00 -2.08 6.87
N ASN A 143 7.17 -2.09 6.23
CA ASN A 143 7.33 -1.52 4.92
C ASN A 143 6.79 -2.47 3.85
N VAL A 144 5.79 -2.03 3.09
CA VAL A 144 5.23 -2.76 1.96
C VAL A 144 5.66 -2.07 0.69
N MET A 145 6.51 -2.73 -0.07
CA MET A 145 6.95 -2.31 -1.38
C MET A 145 6.65 -3.38 -2.41
N PHE A 146 5.93 -3.01 -3.46
CA PHE A 146 5.82 -3.88 -4.62
C PHE A 146 5.76 -3.08 -5.91
N SER A 147 6.40 -3.59 -6.95
CA SER A 147 6.35 -2.98 -8.27
C SER A 147 6.43 -4.04 -9.37
N ASN A 148 5.46 -3.98 -10.28
CA ASN A 148 5.60 -4.59 -11.60
C ASN A 148 4.70 -3.85 -12.60
N PHE A 149 4.98 -2.57 -12.84
CA PHE A 149 4.19 -1.75 -13.76
C PHE A 149 4.46 -2.09 -15.23
N MET A 150 5.57 -2.77 -15.53
CA MET A 150 5.97 -3.17 -16.88
C MET A 150 5.16 -4.37 -17.40
N GLU A 151 4.62 -5.21 -16.53
CA GLU A 151 3.75 -6.33 -16.90
C GLU A 151 2.27 -5.90 -16.89
N PRO A 152 1.63 -5.74 -18.07
CA PRO A 152 0.27 -5.22 -18.15
C PRO A 152 -0.77 -6.13 -17.48
N LYS A 153 -0.47 -7.41 -17.25
CA LYS A 153 -1.37 -8.34 -16.56
C LYS A 153 -1.17 -8.35 -15.06
N PHE A 154 -0.09 -7.77 -14.52
CA PHE A 154 0.14 -7.71 -13.08
C PHE A 154 -0.98 -6.92 -12.41
N CYS A 155 -1.52 -7.46 -11.32
CA CYS A 155 -2.45 -6.73 -10.47
C CYS A 155 -2.49 -7.32 -9.05
N VAL A 156 -2.91 -6.49 -8.10
CA VAL A 156 -3.13 -6.86 -6.70
C VAL A 156 -4.62 -6.97 -6.45
N THR A 157 -5.06 -8.04 -5.78
CA THR A 157 -6.49 -8.21 -5.50
C THR A 157 -6.96 -7.21 -4.43
N THR A 158 -8.27 -6.93 -4.39
CA THR A 158 -8.85 -6.06 -3.36
C THR A 158 -8.65 -6.62 -1.95
N GLN A 159 -8.70 -7.95 -1.78
CA GLN A 159 -8.43 -8.61 -0.50
C GLN A 159 -7.01 -8.31 -0.01
N GLU A 160 -6.01 -8.50 -0.88
CA GLU A 160 -4.60 -8.25 -0.57
C GLU A 160 -4.36 -6.77 -0.25
N MET A 161 -4.87 -5.87 -1.09
CA MET A 161 -4.71 -4.43 -0.91
C MET A 161 -5.36 -3.94 0.40
N LYS A 162 -6.53 -4.48 0.76
CA LYS A 162 -7.25 -4.13 1.99
C LYS A 162 -6.48 -4.51 3.24
N ILE A 163 -5.78 -5.64 3.24
CA ILE A 163 -4.90 -6.06 4.36
C ILE A 163 -3.84 -4.98 4.62
N PHE A 164 -3.18 -4.50 3.57
CA PHE A 164 -2.13 -3.48 3.70
C PHE A 164 -2.70 -2.13 4.12
N MET A 165 -3.77 -1.70 3.46
CA MET A 165 -4.31 -0.35 3.58
C MET A 165 -5.06 -0.13 4.91
N VAL A 166 -5.79 -1.12 5.41
CA VAL A 166 -6.53 -0.96 6.68
C VAL A 166 -5.60 -1.02 7.89
N ASN A 167 -4.45 -1.69 7.78
CA ASN A 167 -3.46 -1.72 8.84
C ASN A 167 -2.69 -0.38 8.92
N LYS A 168 -2.93 0.40 9.98
CA LYS A 168 -2.25 1.68 10.24
C LYS A 168 -0.73 1.56 10.44
N LYS A 169 -0.23 0.36 10.76
CA LYS A 169 1.19 0.08 10.95
C LYS A 169 1.92 -0.31 9.66
N THR A 170 1.43 0.11 8.49
CA THR A 170 2.12 -0.12 7.21
C THR A 170 2.58 1.18 6.57
N THR A 171 3.79 1.19 6.00
CA THR A 171 4.13 2.11 4.90
C THR A 171 3.85 1.38 3.60
N ILE A 172 3.31 2.05 2.59
CA ILE A 172 3.05 1.43 1.30
C ILE A 172 3.67 2.33 0.24
N SER A 173 4.61 1.78 -0.53
CA SER A 173 5.19 2.38 -1.72
C SER A 173 5.00 1.38 -2.85
N SER A 174 4.07 1.62 -3.76
CA SER A 174 3.61 0.55 -4.64
C SER A 174 3.18 1.04 -6.01
N TYR A 175 3.57 0.27 -7.02
CA TYR A 175 3.40 0.59 -8.43
C TYR A 175 2.76 -0.59 -9.15
N GLY A 176 1.56 -0.38 -9.70
CA GLY A 176 0.81 -1.42 -10.39
C GLY A 176 -0.66 -1.05 -10.53
N LYS A 177 -1.56 -2.05 -10.42
CA LYS A 177 -3.00 -1.84 -10.47
C LYS A 177 -3.75 -2.82 -9.58
N VAL A 178 -5.00 -2.50 -9.28
CA VAL A 178 -5.91 -3.42 -8.61
C VAL A 178 -6.58 -4.31 -9.65
N CYS A 179 -6.78 -5.59 -9.34
CA CYS A 179 -7.40 -6.54 -10.26
C CYS A 179 -8.86 -6.20 -10.53
N ASP A 180 -9.30 -6.44 -11.77
CA ASP A 180 -10.69 -6.26 -12.17
C ASP A 180 -11.64 -7.17 -11.39
N LEU A 181 -12.88 -6.72 -11.24
CA LEU A 181 -13.94 -7.52 -10.64
C LEU A 181 -14.19 -8.78 -11.48
N PRO A 182 -14.20 -10.00 -10.89
CA PRO A 182 -14.57 -11.20 -11.63
C PRO A 182 -15.98 -11.09 -12.21
N LYS A 183 -16.16 -11.53 -13.46
CA LYS A 183 -17.46 -11.46 -14.17
C LYS A 183 -18.62 -12.14 -13.41
N ASN A 184 -18.31 -13.15 -12.59
CA ASN A 184 -19.29 -13.92 -11.82
C ASN A 184 -19.32 -13.55 -10.33
N SER A 185 -18.87 -12.34 -9.96
CA SER A 185 -18.87 -11.91 -8.56
C SER A 185 -20.30 -11.77 -8.03
N SER A 186 -20.64 -12.56 -7.01
CA SER A 186 -21.92 -12.48 -6.29
C SER A 186 -21.93 -11.39 -5.20
N ASN A 187 -20.79 -10.75 -4.94
CA ASN A 187 -20.67 -9.73 -3.90
C ASN A 187 -21.28 -8.40 -4.35
N LYS A 188 -22.57 -8.21 -4.06
CA LYS A 188 -23.33 -6.98 -4.36
C LYS A 188 -22.75 -5.71 -3.72
N LYS A 189 -21.84 -5.81 -2.75
CA LYS A 189 -21.18 -4.66 -2.11
C LYS A 189 -19.97 -4.17 -2.89
N MET A 190 -19.45 -4.95 -3.84
CA MET A 190 -18.31 -4.59 -4.67
C MET A 190 -18.76 -4.33 -6.10
N CYS A 191 -18.34 -3.22 -6.69
CA CYS A 191 -18.78 -2.79 -8.00
C CYS A 191 -17.62 -2.30 -8.86
N SER A 192 -17.77 -2.37 -10.18
CA SER A 192 -16.88 -1.70 -11.16
C SER A 192 -17.47 -0.39 -11.69
N VAL A 193 -18.74 -0.14 -11.42
CA VAL A 193 -19.48 1.07 -11.79
C VAL A 193 -20.24 1.56 -10.56
N PRO A 194 -20.29 2.87 -10.26
CA PRO A 194 -21.00 3.38 -9.10
C PRO A 194 -22.49 3.07 -9.16
N THR A 195 -22.98 2.31 -8.18
CA THR A 195 -24.40 1.96 -7.99
C THR A 195 -24.83 2.15 -6.55
N VAL A 196 -26.13 2.36 -6.33
CA VAL A 196 -26.68 2.47 -4.97
C VAL A 196 -26.38 1.19 -4.18
N GLY A 197 -25.83 1.35 -2.98
CA GLY A 197 -25.46 0.24 -2.10
C GLY A 197 -24.03 -0.29 -2.29
N CYS A 198 -23.29 0.16 -3.30
CA CYS A 198 -21.90 -0.23 -3.46
C CYS A 198 -21.03 0.33 -2.31
N GLU A 199 -20.26 -0.54 -1.65
CA GLU A 199 -19.36 -0.19 -0.56
C GLU A 199 -17.89 -0.18 -1.00
N GLU A 200 -17.53 -0.96 -2.02
CA GLU A 200 -16.16 -1.05 -2.55
C GLU A 200 -16.19 -0.91 -4.08
N LEU A 201 -15.62 0.18 -4.61
CA LEU A 201 -15.60 0.45 -6.06
C LEU A 201 -14.20 0.15 -6.61
N ILE A 202 -14.12 -0.70 -7.63
CA ILE A 202 -12.91 -0.96 -8.42
C ILE A 202 -12.97 -0.13 -9.70
N GLY A 203 -11.94 0.68 -9.93
CA GLY A 203 -11.87 1.63 -11.04
C GLY A 203 -12.07 3.08 -10.59
N ASN A 204 -11.96 4.00 -11.55
CA ASN A 204 -12.00 5.43 -11.27
C ASN A 204 -13.43 5.92 -11.04
N LEU A 205 -13.62 6.76 -10.02
CA LEU A 205 -14.87 7.44 -9.73
C LEU A 205 -14.86 8.84 -10.35
N THR A 206 -15.58 9.04 -11.44
CA THR A 206 -15.74 10.36 -12.07
C THR A 206 -17.03 11.05 -11.64
N ILE A 207 -16.92 12.26 -11.10
CA ILE A 207 -18.01 13.09 -10.61
C ILE A 207 -18.04 14.40 -11.40
N GLY A 208 -19.05 14.54 -12.25
CA GLY A 208 -19.34 15.77 -13.01
C GLY A 208 -20.61 16.47 -12.49
N ALA A 209 -21.00 17.57 -13.16
CA ALA A 209 -22.14 18.40 -12.76
C ALA A 209 -23.48 17.65 -12.62
N LYS A 210 -23.69 16.57 -13.39
CA LYS A 210 -24.93 15.76 -13.42
C LYS A 210 -24.80 14.44 -12.65
N PHE A 211 -23.76 14.25 -11.84
CA PHE A 211 -23.54 12.99 -11.15
C PHE A 211 -24.59 12.73 -10.05
N ASP A 212 -25.20 11.54 -10.05
CA ASP A 212 -26.14 11.13 -9.00
C ASP A 212 -25.39 10.68 -7.74
N VAL A 213 -25.30 11.59 -6.77
CA VAL A 213 -24.62 11.36 -5.48
C VAL A 213 -25.21 10.22 -4.66
N LYS A 214 -26.45 9.77 -4.92
CA LYS A 214 -27.05 8.63 -4.20
C LYS A 214 -26.24 7.34 -4.42
N LYS A 215 -25.55 7.22 -5.56
CA LYS A 215 -24.73 6.06 -5.94
C LYS A 215 -23.46 5.90 -5.10
N VAL A 216 -23.03 6.93 -4.38
CA VAL A 216 -21.76 6.90 -3.61
C VAL A 216 -21.96 7.08 -2.11
N LYS A 217 -23.20 7.17 -1.62
CA LYS A 217 -23.49 7.31 -0.19
C LYS A 217 -22.95 6.15 0.65
N SER A 218 -22.98 4.93 0.11
CA SER A 218 -22.52 3.72 0.80
C SER A 218 -21.02 3.43 0.59
N LEU A 219 -20.36 4.16 -0.31
CA LEU A 219 -18.98 3.89 -0.70
C LEU A 219 -18.03 4.08 0.48
N LYS A 220 -17.23 3.04 0.77
CA LYS A 220 -16.25 3.01 1.86
C LYS A 220 -14.81 2.98 1.36
N ILE A 221 -14.56 2.24 0.28
CA ILE A 221 -13.23 2.05 -0.30
C ILE A 221 -13.30 2.27 -1.80
N LEU A 222 -12.37 3.07 -2.33
CA LEU A 222 -12.17 3.28 -3.76
C LEU A 222 -10.82 2.67 -4.17
N TYR A 223 -10.82 1.71 -5.08
CA TYR A 223 -9.62 1.16 -5.71
C TYR A 223 -9.44 1.81 -7.10
N GLY A 224 -9.03 3.07 -7.10
CA GLY A 224 -8.85 3.91 -8.28
C GLY A 224 -8.78 5.39 -7.90
N SER A 225 -8.86 6.26 -8.90
CA SER A 225 -8.85 7.72 -8.72
C SER A 225 -10.24 8.28 -8.44
N LEU A 226 -10.35 9.22 -7.50
CA LEU A 226 -11.49 10.12 -7.35
C LEU A 226 -11.27 11.33 -8.24
N ILE A 227 -12.06 11.46 -9.31
CA ILE A 227 -11.94 12.53 -10.31
C ILE A 227 -13.19 13.41 -10.23
N MET A 228 -13.08 14.65 -9.78
CA MET A 228 -14.21 15.59 -9.65
C MET A 228 -13.97 16.86 -10.46
N LYS A 229 -14.76 17.08 -11.51
CA LYS A 229 -14.55 18.19 -12.45
C LYS A 229 -15.82 18.99 -12.71
N GLY A 230 -15.72 20.32 -12.61
CA GLY A 230 -16.78 21.25 -13.03
C GLY A 230 -18.12 21.08 -12.30
N THR A 231 -18.08 20.72 -11.01
CA THR A 231 -19.28 20.54 -10.19
C THR A 231 -19.67 21.82 -9.43
N ASN A 232 -20.92 21.84 -8.94
CA ASN A 232 -21.44 22.88 -8.06
C ASN A 232 -21.36 22.51 -6.57
N PHE A 233 -20.65 21.43 -6.21
CA PHE A 233 -20.52 21.03 -4.80
C PHE A 233 -19.67 22.02 -4.03
N THR A 234 -20.05 22.26 -2.77
CA THR A 234 -19.34 23.17 -1.87
C THR A 234 -18.37 22.46 -0.92
N ASN A 235 -18.49 21.14 -0.78
CA ASN A 235 -17.70 20.26 0.09
C ASN A 235 -17.83 18.78 -0.38
N PHE A 236 -17.16 17.85 0.32
CA PHE A 236 -17.19 16.41 0.04
C PHE A 236 -18.23 15.61 0.86
N ASN A 237 -19.25 16.26 1.45
CA ASN A 237 -20.25 15.56 2.29
C ASN A 237 -21.10 14.54 1.52
N PHE A 238 -21.10 14.59 0.19
CA PHE A 238 -21.74 13.59 -0.66
C PHE A 238 -21.02 12.22 -0.62
N LEU A 239 -19.81 12.13 -0.05
CA LEU A 239 -19.06 10.90 0.25
C LEU A 239 -18.99 10.66 1.78
N PRO A 240 -20.12 10.41 2.46
CA PRO A 240 -20.18 10.39 3.93
C PRO A 240 -19.45 9.20 4.56
N ASN A 241 -19.17 8.14 3.78
CA ASN A 241 -18.60 6.88 4.27
C ASN A 241 -17.24 6.54 3.67
N LEU A 242 -16.72 7.35 2.75
CA LEU A 242 -15.43 7.08 2.11
C LEU A 242 -14.31 7.21 3.15
N THR A 243 -13.58 6.12 3.34
CA THR A 243 -12.52 6.01 4.35
C THR A 243 -11.16 5.74 3.75
N HIS A 244 -11.09 5.07 2.59
CA HIS A 244 -9.85 4.65 1.98
C HIS A 244 -9.89 4.83 0.46
N ILE A 245 -8.76 5.26 -0.11
CA ILE A 245 -8.52 5.33 -1.56
C ILE A 245 -7.20 4.64 -1.86
N ALA A 246 -7.17 3.76 -2.87
CA ALA A 246 -5.95 3.13 -3.38
C ALA A 246 -5.86 3.29 -4.90
N GLN A 247 -4.92 4.10 -5.36
CA GLN A 247 -4.56 4.26 -6.77
C GLN A 247 -3.11 3.81 -6.96
N LEU A 248 -2.86 2.65 -7.56
CA LEU A 248 -1.51 2.09 -7.67
C LEU A 248 -0.78 2.51 -8.95
N ASP A 249 -1.48 3.14 -9.90
CA ASP A 249 -0.90 3.65 -11.13
C ASP A 249 -0.06 4.90 -10.84
N SER A 250 1.24 4.87 -11.18
CA SER A 250 2.15 6.00 -10.97
C SER A 250 1.84 7.19 -11.85
N MET A 251 1.05 7.02 -12.91
CA MET A 251 0.70 8.08 -13.84
C MET A 251 -0.58 8.83 -13.44
N LEU A 252 -1.27 8.39 -12.39
CA LEU A 252 -2.55 8.94 -11.98
C LEU A 252 -2.56 9.36 -10.50
N PRO A 253 -3.07 10.56 -10.19
CA PRO A 253 -3.34 10.95 -8.81
C PRO A 253 -4.49 10.12 -8.24
N ALA A 254 -4.44 9.85 -6.93
CA ALA A 254 -5.57 9.23 -6.21
C ALA A 254 -6.77 10.17 -6.09
N ILE A 255 -6.53 11.48 -6.01
CA ILE A 255 -7.56 12.53 -5.97
C ILE A 255 -7.23 13.59 -7.02
N ASP A 256 -8.12 13.78 -8.00
CA ASP A 256 -8.03 14.82 -9.04
C ASP A 256 -9.28 15.70 -9.02
N VAL A 257 -9.16 16.90 -8.45
CA VAL A 257 -10.30 17.81 -8.24
C VAL A 257 -10.04 19.11 -8.97
N GLN A 258 -10.78 19.36 -10.05
CA GLN A 258 -10.52 20.52 -10.91
C GLN A 258 -11.74 21.35 -11.29
N ASN A 259 -11.56 22.66 -11.41
CA ASN A 259 -12.56 23.59 -11.97
C ASN A 259 -13.91 23.63 -11.20
N ASN A 260 -13.94 23.29 -9.91
CA ASN A 260 -15.13 23.36 -9.07
C ASN A 260 -15.21 24.73 -8.39
N LYS A 261 -15.92 25.68 -9.02
CA LYS A 261 -15.94 27.09 -8.58
C LYS A 261 -16.68 27.33 -7.26
N GLN A 262 -17.52 26.40 -6.83
CA GLN A 262 -18.26 26.51 -5.57
C GLN A 262 -17.63 25.74 -4.40
N LEU A 263 -16.58 24.93 -4.65
CA LEU A 263 -15.95 24.06 -3.66
C LEU A 263 -15.14 24.88 -2.64
N LYS A 264 -15.72 25.14 -1.47
CA LYS A 264 -15.13 26.02 -0.44
C LYS A 264 -14.19 25.30 0.53
N THR A 265 -14.31 23.98 0.65
CA THR A 265 -13.45 23.16 1.51
C THR A 265 -13.12 21.82 0.87
N ALA A 266 -11.92 21.32 1.16
CA ALA A 266 -11.47 19.98 0.75
C ALA A 266 -11.65 18.91 1.83
N LYS A 267 -12.38 19.22 2.91
CA LYS A 267 -12.62 18.31 4.03
C LYS A 267 -13.48 17.12 3.62
N PHE A 268 -12.94 15.91 3.81
CA PHE A 268 -13.71 14.67 3.75
C PHE A 268 -14.31 14.33 5.11
N PRO A 269 -15.52 13.76 5.18
CA PRO A 269 -16.13 13.38 6.45
C PRO A 269 -15.38 12.29 7.22
N LYS A 270 -14.89 11.26 6.53
CA LYS A 270 -14.32 10.05 7.16
C LYS A 270 -13.04 9.52 6.51
N LEU A 271 -12.41 10.27 5.60
CA LEU A 271 -11.21 9.80 4.90
C LEU A 271 -10.07 9.59 5.91
N LYS A 272 -9.50 8.38 5.91
CA LYS A 272 -8.44 7.96 6.83
C LYS A 272 -7.12 7.69 6.14
N ARG A 273 -7.17 7.17 4.91
CA ARG A 273 -5.96 6.77 4.19
C ARG A 273 -6.08 6.90 2.69
N ILE A 274 -5.00 7.35 2.07
CA ILE A 274 -4.81 7.38 0.63
C ILE A 274 -3.52 6.61 0.34
N VAL A 275 -3.59 5.65 -0.58
CA VAL A 275 -2.43 4.97 -1.17
C VAL A 275 -2.37 5.42 -2.62
N CYS A 276 -1.19 5.84 -3.07
CA CYS A 276 -0.94 6.37 -4.41
C CYS A 276 0.40 5.87 -4.94
N GLY A 277 0.47 5.59 -6.24
CA GLY A 277 1.71 5.37 -6.97
C GLY A 277 2.38 6.68 -7.39
N ASP A 278 1.60 7.72 -7.70
CA ASP A 278 2.11 9.03 -8.11
C ASP A 278 2.66 9.84 -6.92
N TYR A 279 3.74 10.60 -7.15
CA TYR A 279 4.24 11.63 -6.24
C TYR A 279 3.18 12.71 -5.95
N ASN A 280 2.38 13.06 -6.96
CA ASN A 280 1.28 14.01 -6.85
C ASN A 280 -0.03 13.32 -6.46
N CYS A 281 -0.01 12.64 -5.32
CA CYS A 281 -1.10 11.80 -4.83
C CYS A 281 -2.50 12.47 -4.84
N ALA A 282 -2.58 13.77 -4.55
CA ALA A 282 -3.82 14.52 -4.52
C ALA A 282 -3.62 15.93 -5.11
N VAL A 283 -4.45 16.28 -6.10
CA VAL A 283 -4.33 17.52 -6.88
C VAL A 283 -5.65 18.28 -6.88
N PHE A 284 -5.59 19.55 -6.49
CA PHE A 284 -6.70 20.50 -6.47
C PHE A 284 -6.35 21.71 -7.34
N LYS A 285 -6.93 21.81 -8.54
CA LYS A 285 -6.57 22.85 -9.52
C LYS A 285 -7.77 23.69 -9.98
N ASN A 286 -7.61 25.00 -10.07
CA ASN A 286 -8.62 25.93 -10.61
C ASN A 286 -9.99 25.89 -9.91
N ASN A 287 -10.04 25.40 -8.67
CA ASN A 287 -11.24 25.40 -7.81
C ASN A 287 -11.45 26.79 -7.17
N ASN A 288 -12.45 26.91 -6.28
CA ASN A 288 -12.66 28.14 -5.51
C ASN A 288 -11.39 28.56 -4.73
N ALA A 289 -11.09 29.86 -4.74
CA ALA A 289 -9.93 30.43 -4.05
C ALA A 289 -9.93 30.23 -2.53
N ALA A 290 -11.09 29.92 -1.92
CA ALA A 290 -11.20 29.58 -0.51
C ALA A 290 -10.32 28.38 -0.11
N LEU A 291 -10.11 27.41 -1.02
CA LEU A 291 -9.25 26.25 -0.74
C LEU A 291 -7.80 26.63 -0.44
N LEU A 292 -7.30 27.75 -0.98
CA LEU A 292 -5.95 28.24 -0.67
C LEU A 292 -5.80 28.75 0.78
N LYS A 293 -6.90 28.87 1.51
CA LYS A 293 -6.93 29.26 2.93
C LYS A 293 -7.30 28.09 3.85
N ASP A 294 -7.76 26.98 3.29
CA ASP A 294 -8.24 25.76 3.97
C ASP A 294 -7.06 24.85 4.35
N LEU A 295 -6.24 25.35 5.27
CA LEU A 295 -5.02 24.68 5.73
C LEU A 295 -5.34 23.35 6.44
N ASP A 296 -6.45 23.30 7.18
CA ASP A 296 -6.88 22.12 7.92
C ASP A 296 -7.17 20.95 6.97
N SER A 297 -7.86 21.21 5.85
CA SER A 297 -8.11 20.16 4.86
C SER A 297 -6.84 19.74 4.13
N CYS A 298 -5.92 20.67 3.86
CA CYS A 298 -4.62 20.34 3.27
C CYS A 298 -3.85 19.35 4.15
N TRP A 299 -3.70 19.67 5.44
CA TRP A 299 -3.01 18.80 6.40
C TRP A 299 -3.76 17.49 6.62
N ALA A 300 -5.09 17.50 6.72
CA ALA A 300 -5.86 16.26 6.85
C ALA A 300 -5.65 15.31 5.66
N ILE A 301 -5.58 15.84 4.43
CA ILE A 301 -5.27 15.03 3.25
C ILE A 301 -3.82 14.54 3.29
N ARG A 302 -2.86 15.40 3.67
CA ARG A 302 -1.47 14.98 3.84
C ARG A 302 -1.34 13.84 4.86
N SER A 303 -1.99 13.96 6.01
CA SER A 303 -2.07 12.91 7.03
C SER A 303 -2.67 11.62 6.50
N ALA A 304 -3.71 11.68 5.67
CA ALA A 304 -4.26 10.49 5.02
C ALA A 304 -3.26 9.83 4.06
N ILE A 305 -2.40 10.59 3.38
CA ILE A 305 -1.35 10.06 2.48
C ILE A 305 -0.18 9.48 3.28
N THR A 306 0.40 10.25 4.19
CA THR A 306 1.64 9.89 4.88
C THR A 306 1.43 9.03 6.13
N GLN A 307 0.20 8.99 6.64
CA GLN A 307 -0.17 8.42 7.95
C GLN A 307 0.58 9.13 9.09
N ASP A 308 0.56 10.47 9.07
CA ASP A 308 1.22 11.35 10.05
C ASP A 308 2.74 11.18 10.18
N ARG A 309 3.37 10.57 9.18
CA ARG A 309 4.83 10.42 9.12
C ARG A 309 5.46 11.62 8.43
N PHE A 310 5.97 12.53 9.25
CA PHE A 310 6.57 13.80 8.85
C PHE A 310 7.81 13.69 7.92
N PHE A 311 8.51 12.55 7.92
CA PHE A 311 9.74 12.36 7.13
C PHE A 311 9.50 12.13 5.63
N ILE A 312 8.26 11.94 5.19
CA ILE A 312 7.92 11.81 3.76
C ILE A 312 7.58 13.21 3.23
N SER A 313 8.59 14.07 3.08
CA SER A 313 8.41 15.46 2.63
C SER A 313 7.92 15.59 1.19
N SER A 314 8.08 14.55 0.37
CA SER A 314 7.75 14.58 -1.06
C SER A 314 6.28 14.32 -1.38
N SER A 315 5.50 13.71 -0.49
CA SER A 315 4.09 13.37 -0.73
C SER A 315 3.16 14.36 -0.04
N SER A 316 2.83 15.46 -0.72
CA SER A 316 1.93 16.50 -0.23
C SER A 316 0.81 16.75 -1.24
N PRO A 317 -0.42 17.02 -0.80
CA PRO A 317 -1.47 17.45 -1.72
C PRO A 317 -1.13 18.82 -2.33
N LEU A 318 -1.44 19.00 -3.60
CA LEU A 318 -1.19 20.23 -4.33
C LEU A 318 -2.46 21.05 -4.52
N PHE A 319 -2.48 22.27 -4.00
CA PHE A 319 -3.56 23.24 -4.19
C PHE A 319 -3.08 24.38 -5.09
N ASN A 320 -3.48 24.38 -6.37
CA ASN A 320 -2.91 25.26 -7.41
C ASN A 320 -1.37 25.24 -7.38
N ASN A 321 -0.78 24.03 -7.43
CA ASN A 321 0.66 23.79 -7.41
C ASN A 321 1.37 24.26 -6.12
N LYS A 322 0.63 24.41 -5.01
CA LYS A 322 1.17 24.75 -3.70
C LYS A 322 0.98 23.61 -2.73
N MET A 323 2.03 23.28 -2.00
CA MET A 323 1.98 22.33 -0.87
C MET A 323 1.34 23.01 0.35
N CYS A 324 1.01 22.23 1.38
CA CYS A 324 0.42 22.78 2.61
C CYS A 324 1.32 23.83 3.27
N GLU A 325 2.63 23.64 3.25
CA GLU A 325 3.64 24.55 3.77
C GLU A 325 3.60 25.93 3.09
N ASP A 326 3.44 25.96 1.76
CA ASP A 326 3.35 27.21 0.99
C ASP A 326 2.10 28.01 1.36
N LEU A 327 1.01 27.32 1.72
CA LEU A 327 -0.24 27.96 2.15
C LEU A 327 -0.11 28.53 3.57
N GLU A 328 0.66 27.87 4.43
CA GLU A 328 0.93 28.30 5.80
C GLU A 328 1.80 29.57 5.85
N GLN A 329 2.89 29.63 5.07
CA GLN A 329 3.78 30.80 5.02
C GLN A 329 3.08 32.08 4.54
N LYS A 330 2.03 31.97 3.72
CA LYS A 330 1.19 33.10 3.33
C LYS A 330 0.28 33.61 4.44
N LYS A 331 -0.06 32.78 5.45
CA LYS A 331 -0.80 33.24 6.63
C LYS A 331 0.09 34.02 7.58
N THR A 332 1.35 33.62 7.77
CA THR A 332 2.28 34.29 8.69
C THR A 332 2.74 35.64 8.17
N THR A 333 3.07 35.75 6.87
CA THR A 333 3.43 37.03 6.21
C THR A 333 2.30 38.07 6.19
N LYS A 334 1.03 37.65 6.23
CA LYS A 334 -0.11 38.59 6.37
C LYS A 334 -0.33 39.09 7.81
N LYS A 335 0.13 38.35 8.83
CA LYS A 335 -0.01 38.76 10.24
C LYS A 335 1.05 39.79 10.66
N THR A 336 2.21 39.83 10.02
CA THR A 336 3.29 40.78 10.32
C THR A 336 3.15 42.15 9.64
N GLY A 337 2.09 42.38 8.86
CA GLY A 337 1.88 43.60 8.06
C GLY A 337 1.03 44.72 8.70
N THR A 338 0.59 44.60 9.96
CA THR A 338 -0.31 45.60 10.59
C THR A 338 0.13 46.01 12.00
N THR A 339 1.23 46.77 12.11
CA THR A 339 1.38 47.86 13.09
C THR A 339 2.65 48.67 12.83
N LYS A 340 2.52 49.79 12.12
CA LYS A 340 3.29 51.02 12.39
C LYS A 340 2.36 52.20 12.16
N LYS A 341 1.54 52.52 13.17
CA LYS A 341 0.94 53.85 13.28
C LYS A 341 1.98 54.77 13.90
N SER A 342 2.37 55.74 13.10
CA SER A 342 3.19 56.92 13.37
C SER A 342 2.94 57.58 14.72
N ALA A 343 4.01 57.76 15.51
CA ALA A 343 4.10 58.81 16.53
C ALA A 343 5.01 59.91 15.98
N LYS A 344 4.40 61.01 15.55
CA LYS A 344 5.06 62.28 15.21
C LYS A 344 5.18 63.04 16.54
N LYS A 345 6.40 63.22 17.04
CA LYS A 345 6.69 64.14 18.16
C LYS A 345 6.87 65.54 17.58
N ALA A 346 6.14 66.50 18.15
CA ALA A 346 6.60 67.88 18.31
C ALA A 346 7.18 67.99 19.72
#